data_AF-A0A7Z9XEL3-F1
#
_entry.id   AF-A0A7Z9XEL3-F1
#
_cell.length_a   1.000
_cell.length_b   1.000
_cell.length_c   1.000
_cell.angle_alpha   90.00
_cell.angle_beta   90.00
_cell.angle_gamma   90.00
#
_symmetry.space_group_name_H-M   'P 1'
#
loop_
_entity.id
_entity.type
_entity.pdbx_description
1 polymer ?
#
loop_
_entity_poly.entity_id
_entity_poly.type
_entity_poly.pdbx_seq_one_letter_code
_entity_poly.pdbx_strand_id
1 'polypeptide(L)'
;MDIPVIGNGDIYEPEDARRMLDTTGCALVMVARGARGNPWIFRRINALLTTGEVLPEPDLIERIALCLRHLHHMVVEHGELSGVRRMRKHIVWYTKGLRGGDALRRTLFGLESVAEVEATLKAYLIAHTRERELSSKVQGSRSNLNDLGP
;
A
#
# COMPACT_ATOMS: atom_id res chain seq x y z
N MET A 1 24.62 -26.43 -19.38
CA MET A 1 23.81 -25.26 -19.79
C MET A 1 22.62 -25.29 -18.86
N ASP A 2 22.61 -24.43 -17.86
CA ASP A 2 21.60 -24.50 -16.80
C ASP A 2 20.39 -23.67 -17.21
N ILE A 3 19.21 -24.30 -17.16
CA ILE A 3 17.94 -23.63 -17.43
C ILE A 3 17.55 -22.86 -16.17
N PRO A 4 17.31 -21.54 -16.24
CA PRO A 4 16.93 -20.77 -15.06
C PRO A 4 15.57 -21.24 -14.52
N VAL A 5 15.55 -21.66 -13.26
CA VAL A 5 14.34 -22.10 -12.55
C VAL A 5 13.75 -20.92 -11.77
N ILE A 6 12.42 -20.80 -11.80
CA ILE A 6 11.66 -19.80 -11.06
C ILE A 6 10.94 -20.48 -9.89
N GLY A 7 11.29 -20.12 -8.65
CA GLY A 7 10.60 -20.59 -7.45
C GLY A 7 9.24 -19.91 -7.28
N ASN A 8 8.21 -20.68 -6.93
CA ASN A 8 6.85 -20.18 -6.68
C ASN A 8 6.26 -20.92 -5.47
N GLY A 9 5.66 -20.16 -4.55
CA GLY A 9 4.95 -20.70 -3.39
C GLY A 9 5.12 -19.79 -2.18
N ASP A 10 4.01 -19.40 -1.57
CA ASP A 10 3.93 -18.77 -0.25
C ASP A 10 4.90 -17.59 0.02
N ILE A 11 5.07 -16.71 -0.97
CA ILE A 11 5.77 -15.43 -0.80
C ILE A 11 4.76 -14.33 -0.45
N TYR A 12 4.76 -13.90 0.80
CA TYR A 12 3.89 -12.86 1.36
C TYR A 12 4.69 -11.66 1.93
N GLU A 13 5.95 -11.88 2.29
CA GLU A 13 6.90 -10.90 2.82
C GLU A 13 8.26 -10.99 2.10
N PRO A 14 9.10 -9.93 2.11
CA PRO A 14 10.42 -9.95 1.47
C PRO A 14 11.30 -11.13 1.87
N GLU A 15 11.25 -11.53 3.13
CA GLU A 15 12.03 -12.61 3.73
C GLU A 15 11.64 -13.98 3.16
N ASP A 16 10.39 -14.13 2.72
CA ASP A 16 9.93 -15.36 2.06
C ASP A 16 10.62 -15.56 0.71
N ALA A 17 10.82 -14.47 -0.04
CA ALA A 17 11.55 -14.49 -1.30
C ALA A 17 13.03 -14.83 -1.08
N ARG A 18 13.68 -14.21 -0.09
CA ARG A 18 15.06 -14.55 0.31
C ARG A 18 15.16 -16.04 0.66
N ARG A 19 14.28 -16.52 1.53
CA ARG A 19 14.26 -17.93 1.94
C ARG A 19 14.02 -18.88 0.78
N MET A 20 13.14 -18.57 -0.17
CA MET A 20 12.93 -19.36 -1.38
C MET A 20 14.21 -19.50 -2.19
N LEU A 21 14.90 -18.38 -2.44
CA LEU A 21 16.18 -18.37 -3.17
C LEU A 21 17.23 -19.21 -2.44
N ASP A 22 17.43 -18.95 -1.15
CA ASP A 22 18.46 -19.60 -0.34
C ASP A 22 18.23 -21.11 -0.18
N THR A 23 16.97 -21.53 -0.05
CA THR A 23 16.63 -22.94 0.20
C THR A 23 16.63 -23.78 -1.07
N THR A 24 16.22 -23.21 -2.20
CA THR A 24 16.01 -23.97 -3.45
C THR A 24 17.11 -23.78 -4.49
N GLY A 25 17.90 -22.71 -4.39
CA GLY A 25 18.86 -22.32 -5.42
C GLY A 25 18.21 -21.88 -6.74
N CYS A 26 16.90 -21.57 -6.74
CA CYS A 26 16.24 -21.04 -7.94
C CYS A 26 16.82 -19.68 -8.34
N ALA A 27 16.78 -19.36 -9.64
CA ALA A 27 17.37 -18.14 -10.18
C ALA A 27 16.50 -16.91 -9.92
N LEU A 28 15.18 -17.10 -9.85
CA LEU A 28 14.18 -16.05 -9.69
C LEU A 28 13.03 -16.52 -8.81
N VAL A 29 12.23 -15.58 -8.30
CA VAL A 29 11.01 -15.87 -7.56
C VAL A 29 9.79 -15.28 -8.24
N MET A 30 8.68 -16.02 -8.21
CA MET A 30 7.37 -15.57 -8.69
C MET A 30 6.45 -15.31 -7.51
N VAL A 31 5.88 -14.11 -7.45
CA VAL A 31 4.91 -13.70 -6.42
C VAL A 31 3.51 -13.65 -7.00
N ALA A 32 2.63 -14.52 -6.50
CA ALA A 32 1.24 -14.57 -6.93
C ALA A 32 0.30 -13.95 -5.87
N ARG A 33 -0.20 -14.78 -4.94
CA ARG A 33 -1.19 -14.34 -3.92
C ARG A 33 -0.68 -13.21 -3.05
N GLY A 34 0.62 -13.20 -2.70
CA GLY A 34 1.24 -12.14 -1.91
C GLY A 34 1.23 -10.76 -2.54
N ALA A 35 1.10 -10.64 -3.88
CA ALA A 35 1.01 -9.35 -4.55
C ALA A 35 -0.41 -8.74 -4.53
N ARG A 36 -1.44 -9.54 -4.22
CA ARG A 36 -2.85 -9.08 -4.25
C ARG A 36 -3.11 -8.13 -3.09
N GLY A 37 -3.23 -6.84 -3.41
CA GLY A 37 -3.40 -5.81 -2.39
C GLY A 37 -2.11 -5.41 -1.66
N ASN A 38 -0.98 -6.04 -2.02
CA ASN A 38 0.36 -5.67 -1.59
C ASN A 38 1.31 -5.58 -2.80
N PRO A 39 1.02 -4.70 -3.79
CA PRO A 39 1.90 -4.50 -4.95
C PRO A 39 3.28 -3.93 -4.56
N TRP A 40 3.46 -3.41 -3.36
CA TRP A 40 4.76 -2.89 -2.89
C TRP A 40 5.75 -4.00 -2.54
N ILE A 41 5.28 -5.25 -2.40
CA ILE A 41 6.12 -6.42 -2.12
C ILE A 41 7.29 -6.55 -3.08
N PHE A 42 7.12 -6.21 -4.36
CA PHE A 42 8.20 -6.31 -5.36
C PHE A 42 9.35 -5.34 -5.05
N ARG A 43 9.05 -4.08 -4.71
CA ARG A 43 10.09 -3.10 -4.33
C ARG A 43 10.78 -3.52 -3.04
N ARG A 44 10.02 -4.06 -2.08
CA ARG A 44 10.54 -4.48 -0.77
C ARG A 44 11.42 -5.73 -0.88
N ILE A 45 11.02 -6.72 -1.69
CA ILE A 45 11.85 -7.87 -2.07
C ILE A 45 13.14 -7.37 -2.70
N ASN A 46 13.07 -6.51 -3.73
CA ASN A 46 14.26 -6.03 -4.42
C ASN A 46 15.21 -5.28 -3.49
N ALA A 47 14.70 -4.47 -2.55
CA ALA A 47 15.53 -3.79 -1.56
C ALA A 47 16.24 -4.80 -0.65
N LEU A 48 15.52 -5.75 -0.06
CA LEU A 48 16.13 -6.79 0.78
C LEU A 48 17.16 -7.61 0.00
N LEU A 49 16.87 -7.93 -1.27
CA LEU A 49 17.77 -8.74 -2.09
C LEU A 49 19.05 -8.01 -2.48
N THR A 50 18.99 -6.69 -2.69
CA THR A 50 20.13 -5.88 -3.16
C THR A 50 20.92 -5.19 -2.05
N THR A 51 20.26 -4.66 -1.02
CA THR A 51 20.91 -3.90 0.06
C THR A 51 20.96 -4.67 1.38
N GLY A 52 20.17 -5.74 1.53
CA GLY A 52 19.99 -6.43 2.81
C GLY A 52 19.01 -5.74 3.75
N GLU A 53 18.40 -4.63 3.35
CA GLU A 53 17.46 -3.87 4.18
C GLU A 53 16.01 -4.15 3.82
N VAL A 54 15.19 -4.33 4.85
CA VAL A 54 13.74 -4.50 4.70
C VAL A 54 13.09 -3.12 4.69
N LEU A 55 12.63 -2.66 3.54
CA LEU A 55 11.85 -1.43 3.45
C LEU A 55 10.55 -1.56 4.27
N PRO A 56 10.10 -0.45 4.91
CA PRO A 56 8.85 -0.45 5.65
C PRO A 56 7.64 -0.69 4.74
N GLU A 57 6.52 -1.03 5.36
CA GLU A 57 5.22 -1.02 4.69
C GLU A 57 4.89 0.37 4.13
N PRO A 58 4.09 0.47 3.05
CA PRO A 58 3.79 1.74 2.42
C PRO A 58 3.02 2.65 3.37
N ASP A 59 3.37 3.92 3.37
CA ASP A 59 2.62 4.90 4.14
C ASP A 59 1.26 5.22 3.49
N LEU A 60 0.48 6.09 4.13
CA LEU A 60 -0.84 6.46 3.60
C LEU A 60 -0.74 7.18 2.24
N ILE A 61 0.30 7.99 2.03
CA ILE A 61 0.49 8.76 0.79
C ILE A 61 0.77 7.78 -0.36
N GLU A 62 1.71 6.85 -0.17
CA GLU A 62 2.07 5.82 -1.14
C GLU A 62 0.88 4.91 -1.47
N ARG A 63 0.06 4.56 -0.46
CA ARG A 63 -1.16 3.76 -0.65
C ARG A 63 -2.19 4.47 -1.51
N ILE A 64 -2.50 5.72 -1.21
CA ILE A 64 -3.48 6.51 -1.96
C ILE A 64 -2.99 6.79 -3.37
N ALA A 65 -1.72 7.17 -3.54
CA ALA A 65 -1.12 7.42 -4.84
C ALA A 65 -1.20 6.18 -5.75
N LEU A 66 -0.91 4.99 -5.22
CA LEU A 66 -1.03 3.76 -6.01
C LEU A 66 -2.48 3.36 -6.28
N CYS A 67 -3.39 3.59 -5.33
CA CYS A 67 -4.83 3.40 -5.56
C CYS A 67 -5.33 4.25 -6.72
N LEU A 68 -4.93 5.52 -6.79
CA LEU A 68 -5.30 6.44 -7.88
C LEU A 68 -4.72 6.00 -9.22
N ARG A 69 -3.44 5.61 -9.27
CA ARG A 69 -2.85 5.07 -10.51
C ARG A 69 -3.61 3.83 -11.01
N HIS A 70 -3.96 2.92 -10.11
CA HIS A 70 -4.74 1.73 -10.45
C HIS A 70 -6.14 2.10 -10.95
N LEU A 71 -6.82 3.06 -10.32
CA LEU A 71 -8.10 3.58 -10.82
C LEU A 71 -7.98 4.10 -12.26
N HIS A 72 -6.97 4.91 -12.57
CA HIS A 72 -6.77 5.42 -13.93
C HIS A 72 -6.52 4.30 -14.94
N HIS A 73 -5.71 3.30 -14.60
CA HIS A 73 -5.52 2.15 -15.48
C HIS A 73 -6.82 1.37 -15.73
N MET A 74 -7.62 1.15 -14.69
CA MET A 74 -8.93 0.49 -14.82
C MET A 74 -9.88 1.26 -15.73
N VAL A 75 -9.82 2.60 -15.70
CA VAL A 75 -10.66 3.48 -16.53
C VAL A 75 -10.17 3.50 -17.97
N VAL A 76 -8.85 3.54 -18.20
CA VAL A 76 -8.26 3.43 -19.54
C VAL A 76 -8.66 2.11 -20.20
N GLU A 77 -8.64 1.00 -19.45
CA GLU A 77 -8.93 -0.33 -20.01
C GLU A 77 -10.44 -0.60 -20.21
N HIS A 78 -11.30 -0.03 -19.37
CA HIS A 78 -12.71 -0.43 -19.32
C HIS A 78 -13.72 0.71 -19.51
N GLY A 79 -13.27 1.95 -19.66
CA GLY A 79 -14.12 3.14 -19.62
C GLY A 79 -14.47 3.55 -18.18
N GLU A 80 -14.93 4.79 -17.99
CA GLU A 80 -15.08 5.41 -16.66
C GLU A 80 -15.98 4.61 -15.71
N LEU A 81 -17.28 4.47 -16.03
CA LEU A 81 -18.24 3.83 -15.14
C LEU A 81 -17.86 2.39 -14.80
N SER A 82 -17.44 1.61 -15.81
CA SER A 82 -17.02 0.21 -15.64
C SER A 82 -15.71 0.11 -14.85
N GLY A 83 -14.74 0.96 -15.16
CA GLY A 83 -13.46 1.06 -14.46
C GLY A 83 -13.62 1.38 -12.98
N VAL A 84 -14.40 2.41 -12.66
CA VAL A 84 -14.74 2.80 -11.27
C VAL A 84 -15.43 1.65 -10.53
N ARG A 85 -16.43 1.01 -11.13
CA ARG A 85 -17.15 -0.13 -10.51
C ARG A 85 -16.22 -1.32 -10.26
N ARG A 86 -15.37 -1.66 -11.22
CA ARG A 86 -14.39 -2.76 -11.09
C ARG A 86 -13.32 -2.44 -10.05
N MET A 87 -12.95 -1.17 -9.90
CA MET A 87 -11.97 -0.72 -8.91
C MET A 87 -12.42 -0.95 -7.46
N ARG A 88 -13.73 -1.04 -7.18
CA ARG A 88 -14.29 -1.26 -5.83
C ARG A 88 -13.69 -2.48 -5.13
N LYS A 89 -13.44 -3.58 -5.86
CA LYS A 89 -12.82 -4.80 -5.31
C LYS A 89 -11.37 -4.55 -4.85
N HIS A 90 -10.66 -3.66 -5.52
CA HIS A 90 -9.27 -3.32 -5.23
C HIS A 90 -9.14 -2.24 -4.14
N ILE A 91 -10.10 -1.31 -4.06
CA ILE A 91 -10.18 -0.29 -3.00
C ILE A 91 -10.20 -0.94 -1.62
N VAL A 92 -10.82 -2.12 -1.47
CA VAL A 92 -10.81 -2.88 -0.21
C VAL A 92 -9.39 -3.13 0.29
N TRP A 93 -8.46 -3.45 -0.61
CA TRP A 93 -7.07 -3.69 -0.26
C TRP A 93 -6.35 -2.42 0.18
N TYR A 94 -6.48 -1.34 -0.60
CA TYR A 94 -5.83 -0.06 -0.29
C TYR A 94 -6.35 0.61 0.98
N THR A 95 -7.55 0.26 1.44
CA THR A 95 -8.19 0.85 2.64
C THR A 95 -8.15 -0.06 3.87
N LYS A 96 -7.67 -1.30 3.75
CA LYS A 96 -7.59 -2.26 4.87
C LYS A 96 -6.68 -1.73 5.98
N GLY A 97 -7.15 -1.79 7.23
CA GLY A 97 -6.38 -1.36 8.40
C GLY A 97 -6.23 0.16 8.54
N LEU A 98 -6.80 0.96 7.64
CA LEU A 98 -6.82 2.41 7.81
C LEU A 98 -7.85 2.82 8.86
N ARG A 99 -7.51 3.80 9.69
CA ARG A 99 -8.46 4.43 10.62
C ARG A 99 -9.62 5.03 9.81
N GLY A 100 -10.85 4.68 10.18
CA GLY A 100 -12.04 5.11 9.41
C GLY A 100 -12.17 4.50 8.01
N GLY A 101 -11.40 3.45 7.69
CA GLY A 101 -11.41 2.80 6.38
C GLY A 101 -12.79 2.26 5.97
N ASP A 102 -13.61 1.78 6.91
CA ASP A 102 -14.98 1.33 6.63
C ASP A 102 -15.92 2.45 6.19
N ALA A 103 -15.81 3.63 6.83
CA ALA A 103 -16.58 4.80 6.42
C ALA A 103 -16.14 5.27 5.03
N LEU A 104 -14.82 5.34 4.79
CA LEU A 104 -14.26 5.67 3.48
C LEU A 104 -14.79 4.73 2.38
N ARG A 105 -14.75 3.40 2.62
CA ARG A 105 -15.23 2.40 1.65
C ARG A 105 -16.71 2.57 1.32
N ARG A 106 -17.56 2.79 2.33
CA ARG A 106 -19.00 3.00 2.12
C ARG A 106 -19.27 4.18 1.19
N THR A 107 -18.56 5.28 1.37
CA THR A 107 -18.64 6.44 0.47
C THR A 107 -18.16 6.08 -0.94
N LEU A 108 -16.97 5.51 -1.06
CA LEU A 108 -16.35 5.18 -2.36
C LEU A 108 -17.20 4.21 -3.21
N PHE A 109 -17.94 3.30 -2.58
CA PHE A 109 -18.74 2.30 -3.29
C PHE A 109 -20.00 2.87 -3.95
N GLY A 110 -20.43 4.07 -3.54
CA GLY A 110 -21.53 4.79 -4.17
C GLY A 110 -21.12 5.67 -5.36
N LEU A 111 -19.82 5.88 -5.58
CA LEU A 111 -19.32 6.81 -6.59
C LEU A 111 -19.30 6.17 -7.98
N GLU A 112 -19.47 7.00 -9.01
CA GLU A 112 -19.56 6.57 -10.42
C GLU A 112 -18.59 7.28 -11.37
N SER A 113 -17.92 8.34 -10.92
CA SER A 113 -16.89 9.05 -11.70
C SER A 113 -15.50 8.99 -11.08
N VAL A 114 -14.47 9.15 -11.91
CA VAL A 114 -13.07 9.23 -11.45
C VAL A 114 -12.88 10.45 -10.55
N ALA A 115 -13.48 11.59 -10.93
CA ALA A 115 -13.34 12.84 -10.22
C ALA A 115 -13.84 12.75 -8.76
N GLU A 116 -14.98 12.10 -8.52
CA GLU A 116 -15.52 11.90 -7.17
C GLU A 116 -14.62 10.98 -6.32
N VAL A 117 -14.12 9.89 -6.93
CA VAL A 117 -13.22 8.96 -6.23
C VAL A 117 -11.92 9.66 -5.85
N GLU A 118 -11.33 10.42 -6.77
CA GLU A 118 -10.14 11.21 -6.53
C GLU A 118 -10.33 12.24 -5.42
N ALA A 119 -11.40 13.03 -5.50
CA ALA A 119 -11.71 14.05 -4.50
C ALA A 119 -11.87 13.42 -3.11
N THR A 120 -12.56 12.29 -3.02
CA THR A 120 -12.79 11.55 -1.77
C THR A 120 -11.48 11.03 -1.18
N LEU A 121 -10.63 10.40 -1.99
CA LEU A 121 -9.34 9.87 -1.54
C LEU A 121 -8.36 10.98 -1.13
N LYS A 122 -8.32 12.10 -1.87
CA LYS A 122 -7.50 13.28 -1.53
C LYS A 122 -7.99 13.95 -0.24
N ALA A 123 -9.31 14.11 -0.07
CA ALA A 123 -9.88 14.66 1.16
C ALA A 123 -9.54 13.78 2.38
N TYR A 124 -9.66 12.46 2.22
CA TYR A 124 -9.25 11.50 3.25
C TYR A 124 -7.78 11.66 3.62
N LEU A 125 -6.89 11.76 2.62
CA LEU A 125 -5.45 11.96 2.84
C LEU A 125 -5.17 13.25 3.63
N ILE A 126 -5.75 14.38 3.21
CA ILE A 126 -5.55 15.68 3.87
C ILE A 126 -5.97 15.63 5.34
N ALA A 127 -7.15 15.08 5.63
CA ALA A 127 -7.65 14.97 6.99
C ALA A 127 -6.69 14.17 7.89
N HIS A 128 -6.23 13.03 7.40
CA HIS A 128 -5.40 12.10 8.19
C HIS A 128 -3.91 12.50 8.26
N THR A 129 -3.43 13.36 7.37
CA THR A 129 -2.08 13.95 7.48
C THR A 129 -2.09 15.11 8.49
N ARG A 130 -3.10 15.98 8.46
CA ARG A 130 -3.25 17.09 9.43
C ARG A 130 -3.41 16.59 10.86
N GLU A 131 -4.18 15.52 11.07
CA GLU A 131 -4.32 14.89 12.39
C GLU A 131 -2.99 14.38 12.95
N ARG A 132 -2.13 13.79 12.10
CA ARG A 132 -0.80 13.32 12.52
C ARG A 132 0.11 14.48 12.90
N GLU A 133 0.12 15.55 12.10
CA GLU A 133 0.90 16.75 12.39
C GLU A 133 0.44 17.45 13.68
N LEU A 134 -0.86 17.48 13.94
CA LEU A 134 -1.40 18.06 15.17
C LEU A 134 -1.04 17.17 16.38
N SER A 135 -1.19 15.86 16.25
CA SER A 135 -0.86 14.90 17.31
C SER A 135 0.63 14.94 17.67
N SER A 136 1.52 15.05 16.66
CA SER A 136 2.96 15.14 16.89
C SER A 136 3.37 16.46 17.58
N LYS A 137 2.74 17.59 17.22
CA LYS A 137 2.94 18.89 17.89
C LYS A 137 2.47 18.88 19.34
N VAL A 138 1.33 18.25 19.63
CA VAL A 138 0.78 18.14 21.00
C VAL A 138 1.68 17.26 21.89
N GLN A 139 2.22 16.16 21.37
CA GLN A 139 3.18 15.33 22.12
C GLN A 139 4.52 16.02 22.34
N GLY A 140 5.05 16.74 21.34
CA GLY A 140 6.30 17.53 21.50
C GLY A 140 6.17 18.73 22.45
N SER A 141 4.96 19.29 22.63
CA SER A 141 4.72 20.34 23.61
C SER A 141 4.63 19.82 25.05
N ARG A 142 4.22 18.55 25.26
CA ARG A 142 4.10 17.95 26.59
C ARG A 142 5.44 17.45 27.16
N SER A 143 6.39 17.08 26.30
CA SER A 143 7.76 16.75 26.74
C SER A 143 8.52 17.96 27.30
N ASN A 144 8.22 19.18 26.81
CA ASN A 144 8.88 20.41 27.25
C ASN A 144 8.38 20.96 28.60
N LEU A 145 7.25 20.48 29.14
CA LEU A 145 6.76 20.90 30.46
C LEU A 145 7.28 20.04 31.62
N ASN A 146 7.88 18.87 31.34
CA ASN A 146 8.41 17.99 32.37
C ASN A 146 9.88 18.25 32.74
N ASP A 147 10.55 19.20 32.09
CA ASP A 147 11.94 19.63 32.37
C ASP A 147 12.03 20.85 33.32
N LEU A 148 10.90 21.34 33.84
CA LEU A 148 10.87 22.32 34.93
C LEU A 148 10.60 21.56 36.23
N GLY A 149 11.66 20.92 36.74
CA GLY A 149 11.67 20.35 38.09
C GLY A 149 11.51 21.44 39.18
N PRO A 150 11.20 21.02 40.42
CA PRO A 150 10.73 21.88 41.52
C PRO A 150 11.72 22.96 41.95
#